data_AF-A0A7Y2JCY5-F1
#
_entry.id   AF-A0A7Y2JCY5-F1
#
_cell.length_a   1.000
_cell.length_b   1.000
_cell.length_c   1.000
_cell.angle_alpha   90.00
_cell.angle_beta   90.00
_cell.angle_gamma   90.00
#
_symmetry.space_group_name_H-M   'P 1'
#
loop_
_entity.id
_entity.type
_entity.pdbx_description
1 polymer ?
#
loop_
_entity_poly.entity_id
_entity_poly.type
_entity_poly.pdbx_seq_one_letter_code
_entity_poly.pdbx_strand_id
1 'polypeptide(L)' 'MFWEPDRECMDREELEQLQFERLQSTLNRTYSNVPFYRKKFDDLGILPEE' A
#
# COMPACT_ATOMS: atom_id res chain seq x y z
N MET A 1 -18.27 21.07 6.78
CA MET A 1 -17.13 20.96 7.73
C MET A 1 -16.53 19.60 7.50
N PHE A 2 -15.21 19.54 7.27
CA PHE A 2 -14.50 18.26 7.09
C PHE A 2 -14.27 17.61 8.45
N TRP A 3 -14.27 16.28 8.51
CA TRP A 3 -14.11 15.50 9.75
C TRP A 3 -12.64 15.37 10.15
N GLU A 4 -11.77 15.11 9.17
CA GLU A 4 -10.31 15.10 9.25
C GLU A 4 -9.73 16.02 8.16
N PRO A 5 -9.74 17.36 8.36
CA PRO A 5 -9.30 18.32 7.35
C PRO A 5 -7.88 18.04 6.82
N ASP A 6 -6.96 17.61 7.68
CA ASP A 6 -5.57 17.32 7.30
C ASP A 6 -5.44 16.18 6.28
N ARG A 7 -6.40 15.23 6.27
CA ARG A 7 -6.44 14.11 5.31
C ARG A 7 -7.36 14.37 4.14
N GLU A 8 -8.49 15.01 4.40
CA GLU A 8 -9.52 15.30 3.40
C GLU A 8 -9.12 16.46 2.47
N CYS A 9 -8.22 17.34 2.91
CA CYS A 9 -7.74 18.50 2.17
C CYS A 9 -6.23 18.48 1.91
N MET A 10 -5.59 17.30 2.06
CA MET A 10 -4.17 17.09 1.76
C MET A 10 -3.85 17.47 0.32
N ASP A 11 -2.64 17.98 0.08
CA ASP A 11 -2.19 18.23 -1.28
C ASP A 11 -2.12 16.93 -2.08
N ARG A 12 -2.29 17.04 -3.41
CA ARG A 12 -2.33 15.87 -4.27
C ARG A 12 -1.02 15.07 -4.23
N GLU A 13 0.12 15.75 -4.22
CA GLU A 13 1.43 15.08 -4.21
C GLU A 13 1.66 14.35 -2.87
N GLU A 14 1.30 14.98 -1.76
CA GLU A 14 1.38 14.39 -0.42
C GLU A 14 0.47 13.16 -0.28
N LEU A 15 -0.73 13.24 -0.84
CA LEU A 15 -1.68 12.12 -0.83
C LEU A 15 -1.16 10.93 -1.64
N GLU A 16 -0.56 11.19 -2.80
CA GLU A 16 0.03 10.14 -3.65
C GLU A 16 1.21 9.45 -2.95
N GLN A 17 2.09 10.22 -2.31
CA GLN A 17 3.18 9.67 -1.51
C GLN A 17 2.65 8.80 -0.36
N LEU A 18 1.65 9.28 0.39
CA LEU A 18 1.04 8.53 1.49
C LEU A 18 0.39 7.23 1.01
N GLN A 19 -0.29 7.27 -0.14
CA GLN A 19 -0.91 6.08 -0.73
C GLN A 19 0.14 5.07 -1.18
N PHE A 20 1.23 5.55 -1.78
CA PHE A 20 2.34 4.70 -2.23
C PHE A 20 3.00 3.96 -1.04
N GLU A 21 3.34 4.67 0.03
CA GLU A 21 3.92 4.06 1.23
C GLU A 21 2.99 3.02 1.87
N ARG A 22 1.68 3.34 1.95
CA ARG A 22 0.67 2.41 2.47
C ARG A 22 0.50 1.19 1.58
N LEU A 23 0.61 1.37 0.26
CA LEU A 23 0.56 0.27 -0.69
C LEU A 23 1.74 -0.68 -0.47
N GLN A 24 2.97 -0.15 -0.43
CA GLN A 24 4.18 -0.96 -0.16
C GLN A 24 4.08 -1.72 1.16
N SER A 25 3.67 -1.04 2.24
CA SER A 25 3.46 -1.68 3.54
C SER A 25 2.41 -2.81 3.50
N THR A 26 1.32 -2.58 2.77
CA THR A 26 0.23 -3.56 2.63
C THR A 26 0.68 -4.77 1.81
N LEU A 27 1.40 -4.57 0.71
CA LEU A 27 1.93 -5.65 -0.12
C LEU A 27 2.92 -6.51 0.67
N ASN A 28 3.87 -5.89 1.38
CA ASN A 28 4.79 -6.59 2.26
C ASN A 28 4.04 -7.41 3.32
N ARG A 29 3.10 -6.80 4.04
CA ARG A 29 2.33 -7.49 5.08
C ARG A 29 1.53 -8.67 4.51
N THR A 30 0.88 -8.49 3.36
CA THR A 30 0.05 -9.55 2.75
C THR A 30 0.89 -10.71 2.22
N TYR A 31 2.04 -10.42 1.63
CA TYR A 31 2.99 -11.45 1.19
C TYR A 31 3.58 -12.24 2.36
N SER A 32 3.97 -11.56 3.45
CA SER A 32 4.53 -12.23 4.63
C SER A 32 3.48 -13.05 5.39
N ASN A 33 2.23 -12.57 5.50
CA ASN A 33 1.27 -13.16 6.43
C ASN A 33 0.15 -13.99 5.79
N VAL A 34 -0.07 -13.88 4.48
CA VAL A 34 -1.19 -14.55 3.80
C VAL A 34 -0.67 -15.50 2.72
N PRO A 35 -0.73 -16.83 2.94
CA PRO A 35 -0.21 -17.81 1.97
C PRO A 35 -0.79 -17.69 0.56
N PHE A 36 -2.05 -17.28 0.45
CA PHE A 36 -2.70 -17.06 -0.84
C PHE A 36 -2.01 -15.96 -1.67
N TYR A 37 -1.74 -14.80 -1.06
CA TYR A 37 -1.10 -13.69 -1.77
C TYR A 37 0.37 -13.95 -2.03
N ARG A 38 1.06 -14.62 -1.11
CA ARG A 38 2.44 -15.08 -1.33
C ARG A 38 2.54 -15.92 -2.61
N LYS A 39 1.75 -16.99 -2.69
CA LYS A 39 1.74 -17.88 -3.86
C LYS A 39 1.42 -17.12 -5.15
N LYS A 40 0.40 -16.25 -5.12
CA LYS A 40 0.01 -15.48 -6.31
C LYS A 40 1.11 -14.52 -6.78
N PHE A 41 1.84 -13.90 -5.84
CA PHE A 41 2.94 -13.00 -6.17
C PHE A 41 4.15 -13.77 -6.71
N ASP A 42 4.47 -14.92 -6.11
CA ASP A 42 5.51 -15.83 -6.61
C ASP A 42 5.20 -16.32 -8.03
N ASP A 43 3.97 -16.74 -8.29
CA ASP A 43 3.51 -17.20 -9.62
C ASP A 43 3.61 -16.11 -10.71
N LEU A 44 3.51 -14.83 -10.30
CA LEU A 44 3.61 -13.66 -11.18
C LEU A 44 5.02 -13.05 -11.21
N GLY A 45 5.96 -13.55 -10.39
CA GLY A 45 7.31 -12.99 -10.26
C GLY A 45 7.34 -11.59 -9.64
N ILE A 46 6.37 -11.24 -8.80
CA ILE A 46 6.29 -9.94 -8.13
C ILE A 46 6.89 -10.06 -6.73
N LEU A 47 7.93 -9.28 -6.44
CA LEU A 47 8.55 -9.20 -5.11
C LEU A 47 8.17 -7.85 -4.47
N PRO A 48 7.40 -7.82 -3.36
CA PRO A 48 6.97 -6.59 -2.70
C PRO A 48 8.09 -5.71 -2.10
N GLU A 49 9.31 -6.24 -2.03
CA GLU A 49 10.49 -5.53 -1.53
C GLU A 49 11.21 -4.73 -2.63
N GLU A 50 10.85 -4.91 -3.91
CA GLU A 50 11.41 -4.21 -5.08
C GLU A 50 10.45 -3.18 -5.69
#